data_AF-A0AAI9ZCJ2-F1
#
_entry.id   AF-A0AAI9ZCJ2-F1
#
_cell.length_a   1.000
_cell.length_b   1.000
_cell.length_c   1.000
_cell.angle_alpha   90.00
_cell.angle_beta   90.00
_cell.angle_gamma   90.00
#
_symmetry.space_group_name_H-M   'P 1'
#
loop_
_entity.id
_entity.type
_entity.pdbx_description
1 polymer ?
#
loop_
_entity_poly.entity_id
_entity_poly.type
_entity_poly.pdbx_seq_one_letter_code
_entity_poly.pdbx_strand_id
1 'polypeptide(L)'
;MALAALGFLANPILSDLSNVNLGLQDQHQLLRFVHRYISAFGGDPERVTLGGKSAGAHSVGFHYQNTFTPGEELFQQAIFQSGGPTGRSFPSVSDPLTIRQFEQYVEGVGCQSNGTAEDLLSCLRAVDVEVLKKTATALLAAYRFNGTHPFQSVSDAVIIPRLPSETWDADKWNHLPALTSFITDEGSLYAPTNLTTDDEAWG
;
A
#
# COMPACT_ATOMS: atom_id res chain seq x y z
N MET A 1 -5.73 -7.97 -8.38
CA MET A 1 -5.10 -7.00 -7.46
C MET A 1 -3.71 -7.52 -7.12
N ALA A 2 -2.69 -6.77 -7.51
CA ALA A 2 -1.31 -7.08 -7.25
C ALA A 2 -0.98 -6.92 -5.75
N LEU A 3 -0.14 -7.81 -5.22
CA LEU A 3 0.23 -7.90 -3.80
C LEU A 3 1.74 -8.01 -3.64
N ALA A 4 2.24 -7.66 -2.45
CA ALA A 4 3.68 -7.72 -2.11
C ALA A 4 4.53 -7.06 -3.21
N ALA A 5 5.67 -7.65 -3.59
CA ALA A 5 6.55 -7.11 -4.61
C ALA A 5 5.86 -6.83 -5.96
N LEU A 6 4.88 -7.64 -6.35
CA LEU A 6 4.18 -7.43 -7.63
C LEU A 6 3.28 -6.17 -7.61
N GLY A 7 2.83 -5.75 -6.43
CA GLY A 7 1.96 -4.58 -6.26
C GLY A 7 2.63 -3.35 -5.66
N PHE A 8 3.73 -3.53 -4.95
CA PHE A 8 4.30 -2.52 -4.06
C PHE A 8 5.84 -2.52 -4.04
N LEU A 9 6.49 -3.06 -5.08
CA LEU A 9 7.90 -2.78 -5.32
C LEU A 9 8.05 -1.28 -5.65
N ALA A 10 8.94 -0.60 -4.93
CA ALA A 10 9.03 0.86 -4.97
C ALA A 10 10.47 1.33 -5.00
N ASN A 11 10.77 2.24 -5.92
CA ASN A 11 12.06 2.93 -6.08
C ASN A 11 11.82 4.14 -7.00
N PRO A 12 12.60 5.24 -6.89
CA PRO A 12 12.48 6.39 -7.80
C PRO A 12 12.48 6.01 -9.28
N ILE A 13 13.30 5.04 -9.69
CA ILE A 13 13.36 4.55 -11.08
C ILE A 13 12.00 4.00 -11.59
N LEU A 14 11.19 3.44 -10.70
CA LEU A 14 9.84 2.96 -11.01
C LEU A 14 8.80 4.07 -10.84
N SER A 15 9.00 5.00 -9.90
CA SER A 15 8.09 6.12 -9.66
C SER A 15 8.02 7.07 -10.85
N ASP A 16 9.16 7.33 -11.49
CA ASP A 16 9.24 8.16 -12.70
C ASP A 16 8.40 7.60 -13.86
N LEU A 17 8.15 6.29 -13.85
CA LEU A 17 7.27 5.59 -14.81
C LEU A 17 5.83 5.44 -14.31
N SER A 18 5.47 6.02 -13.17
CA SER A 18 4.20 5.77 -12.46
C SER A 18 3.96 4.29 -12.14
N ASN A 19 5.01 3.49 -11.98
CA ASN A 19 4.96 2.04 -11.74
C ASN A 19 5.18 1.66 -10.27
N VAL A 20 4.74 2.52 -9.35
CA VAL A 20 4.72 2.24 -7.90
C VAL A 20 3.29 2.25 -7.38
N ASN A 21 3.06 1.66 -6.22
CA ASN A 21 1.71 1.49 -5.65
C ASN A 21 0.72 0.82 -6.61
N LEU A 22 1.19 -0.09 -7.49
CA LEU A 22 0.37 -0.80 -8.47
C LEU A 22 -0.84 -1.50 -7.83
N GLY A 23 -0.69 -2.03 -6.61
CA GLY A 23 -1.82 -2.59 -5.86
C GLY A 23 -2.93 -1.58 -5.56
N LEU A 24 -2.59 -0.30 -5.29
CA LEU A 24 -3.57 0.78 -5.16
C LEU A 24 -4.12 1.22 -6.51
N GLN A 25 -3.30 1.21 -7.56
CA GLN A 25 -3.76 1.53 -8.92
C GLN A 25 -4.79 0.51 -9.41
N ASP A 26 -4.58 -0.78 -9.13
CA ASP A 26 -5.55 -1.84 -9.38
C ASP A 26 -6.88 -1.58 -8.66
N GLN A 27 -6.82 -1.16 -7.39
CA GLN A 27 -8.03 -0.80 -6.62
C GLN A 27 -8.73 0.42 -7.23
N HIS A 28 -7.99 1.44 -7.66
CA HIS A 28 -8.55 2.63 -8.32
C HIS A 28 -9.27 2.26 -9.62
N GLN A 29 -8.69 1.37 -10.43
CA GLN A 29 -9.35 0.87 -11.64
C GLN A 29 -10.59 0.02 -11.32
N LEU A 30 -10.56 -0.78 -10.24
CA LEU A 30 -11.73 -1.50 -9.77
C LEU A 30 -12.85 -0.53 -9.34
N LEU A 31 -12.51 0.55 -8.64
CA LEU A 31 -13.48 1.57 -8.24
C LEU A 31 -14.11 2.25 -9.46
N ARG A 32 -13.31 2.60 -10.49
CA ARG A 32 -13.82 3.08 -11.78
C ARG A 32 -14.74 2.07 -12.46
N PHE A 33 -14.38 0.79 -12.44
CA PHE A 33 -15.21 -0.28 -12.98
C PHE A 33 -16.55 -0.38 -12.25
N VAL A 34 -16.55 -0.38 -10.92
CA VAL A 34 -17.77 -0.41 -10.10
C VAL A 34 -18.63 0.82 -10.40
N HIS A 35 -18.07 2.02 -10.32
CA HIS A 35 -18.80 3.26 -10.61
C HIS A 35 -19.47 3.23 -11.99
N ARG A 36 -18.78 2.69 -13.01
CA ARG A 36 -19.31 2.61 -14.38
C ARG A 36 -20.39 1.55 -14.57
N TYR A 37 -20.30 0.40 -13.90
CA TYR A 37 -21.08 -0.78 -14.26
C TYR A 37 -22.03 -1.29 -13.17
N ILE A 38 -21.96 -0.80 -11.95
CA ILE A 38 -22.75 -1.35 -10.84
C ILE A 38 -24.26 -1.22 -11.05
N SER A 39 -24.71 -0.22 -11.83
CA SER A 39 -26.12 -0.04 -12.23
C SER A 39 -26.68 -1.20 -13.05
N ALA A 40 -25.85 -1.89 -13.84
CA ALA A 40 -26.26 -3.09 -14.57
C ALA A 40 -26.58 -4.27 -13.63
N PHE A 41 -26.10 -4.21 -12.39
CA PHE A 41 -26.37 -5.19 -11.33
C PHE A 41 -27.42 -4.68 -10.32
N GLY A 42 -28.08 -3.55 -10.60
CA GLY A 42 -29.08 -2.94 -9.73
C GLY A 42 -28.51 -2.15 -8.56
N GLY A 43 -27.20 -1.88 -8.54
CA GLY A 43 -26.61 -0.97 -7.56
C GLY A 43 -26.68 0.49 -8.01
N ASP A 44 -26.46 1.40 -7.06
CA ASP A 44 -26.47 2.84 -7.31
C ASP A 44 -25.03 3.37 -7.26
N PRO A 45 -24.45 3.87 -8.38
CA PRO A 45 -23.09 4.39 -8.41
C PRO A 45 -22.89 5.63 -7.52
N GLU A 46 -23.97 6.33 -7.17
CA GLU A 46 -23.96 7.50 -6.28
C GLU A 46 -24.06 7.13 -4.79
N ARG A 47 -24.06 5.82 -4.47
CA ARG A 47 -24.21 5.32 -3.09
C ARG A 47 -23.22 4.21 -2.75
N VAL A 48 -22.07 4.20 -3.41
CA VAL A 48 -20.99 3.24 -3.17
C VAL A 48 -20.28 3.57 -1.86
N THR A 49 -20.18 2.58 -0.96
CA THR A 49 -19.37 2.67 0.27
C THR A 49 -18.07 1.89 0.10
N LEU A 50 -16.93 2.53 0.28
CA LEU A 50 -15.62 1.88 0.27
C LEU A 50 -15.22 1.46 1.69
N GLY A 51 -15.15 0.16 1.95
CA GLY A 51 -14.77 -0.39 3.26
C GLY A 51 -13.53 -1.26 3.21
N GLY A 52 -12.72 -1.24 4.27
CA GLY A 52 -11.54 -2.08 4.39
C GLY A 52 -11.08 -2.30 5.82
N LYS A 53 -10.38 -3.42 6.03
CA LYS A 53 -9.77 -3.81 7.31
C LYS A 53 -8.24 -3.80 7.23
N SER A 54 -7.56 -3.31 8.26
CA SER A 54 -6.09 -3.34 8.39
C SER A 54 -5.41 -2.68 7.18
N ALA A 55 -4.57 -3.40 6.42
CA ALA A 55 -4.01 -2.90 5.15
C ALA A 55 -5.08 -2.44 4.15
N GLY A 56 -6.28 -3.04 4.19
CA GLY A 56 -7.44 -2.56 3.44
C GLY A 56 -7.96 -1.22 3.96
N ALA A 57 -7.95 -0.96 5.27
CA ALA A 57 -8.32 0.34 5.82
C ALA A 57 -7.30 1.44 5.46
N HIS A 58 -6.01 1.08 5.38
CA HIS A 58 -4.99 1.98 4.81
C HIS A 58 -5.30 2.32 3.36
N SER A 59 -5.66 1.31 2.57
CA SER A 59 -6.06 1.46 1.17
C SER A 59 -7.27 2.39 1.02
N VAL A 60 -8.32 2.20 1.83
CA VAL A 60 -9.47 3.13 1.89
C VAL A 60 -8.99 4.54 2.18
N GLY A 61 -8.05 4.70 3.11
CA GLY A 61 -7.48 5.99 3.47
C GLY A 61 -6.79 6.70 2.32
N PHE A 62 -6.00 5.98 1.53
CA PHE A 62 -5.34 6.56 0.36
C PHE A 62 -6.34 7.00 -0.70
N HIS A 63 -7.35 6.20 -1.01
CA HIS A 63 -8.41 6.61 -1.95
C HIS A 63 -9.25 7.76 -1.41
N TYR A 64 -9.49 7.79 -0.09
CA TYR A 64 -10.21 8.85 0.60
C TYR A 64 -9.47 10.19 0.59
N GLN A 65 -8.15 10.14 0.66
CA GLN A 65 -7.26 11.30 0.62
C GLN A 65 -6.85 11.70 -0.81
N ASN A 66 -7.01 10.81 -1.79
CA ASN A 66 -6.80 11.13 -3.19
C ASN A 66 -8.02 11.91 -3.72
N THR A 67 -7.88 13.24 -3.82
CA THR A 67 -8.96 14.14 -4.24
C THR A 67 -9.55 13.69 -5.57
N PHE A 68 -10.88 13.54 -5.64
CA PHE A 68 -11.54 13.14 -6.86
C PHE A 68 -11.29 14.13 -8.00
N THR A 69 -11.11 13.58 -9.19
CA THR A 69 -11.26 14.37 -10.41
C THR A 69 -12.75 14.64 -10.59
N PRO A 70 -13.18 15.87 -10.95
CA PRO A 70 -14.60 16.15 -11.18
C PRO A 70 -15.23 15.14 -12.14
N GLY A 71 -16.33 14.50 -11.72
CA GLY A 71 -17.01 13.44 -12.49
C GLY A 71 -16.42 12.03 -12.30
N GLU A 72 -15.44 11.87 -11.40
CA GLU A 72 -14.91 10.59 -10.94
C GLU A 72 -15.05 10.47 -9.41
N GLU A 73 -16.20 10.83 -8.86
CA GLU A 73 -16.55 10.59 -7.46
C GLU A 73 -16.86 9.10 -7.23
N LEU A 74 -15.81 8.28 -7.13
CA LEU A 74 -15.92 6.81 -7.23
C LEU A 74 -16.63 6.13 -6.05
N PHE A 75 -16.78 6.81 -4.92
CA PHE A 75 -17.48 6.35 -3.72
C PHE A 75 -17.92 7.55 -2.88
N GLN A 76 -18.92 7.35 -2.04
CA GLN A 76 -19.59 8.43 -1.29
C GLN A 76 -19.47 8.27 0.22
N GLN A 77 -19.01 7.11 0.70
CA GLN A 77 -18.83 6.81 2.12
C GLN A 77 -17.63 5.91 2.32
N ALA A 78 -17.01 5.98 3.50
CA ALA A 78 -15.83 5.18 3.83
C ALA A 78 -15.99 4.42 5.16
N ILE A 79 -15.45 3.20 5.22
CA ILE A 79 -15.36 2.41 6.45
C ILE A 79 -13.90 1.98 6.69
N PHE A 80 -13.37 2.40 7.84
CA PHE A 80 -12.04 2.09 8.32
C PHE A 80 -12.14 1.11 9.49
N GLN A 81 -11.60 -0.10 9.31
CA GLN A 81 -11.60 -1.11 10.37
C GLN A 81 -10.15 -1.44 10.75
N SER A 82 -9.73 -1.12 11.96
CA SER A 82 -8.41 -1.47 12.50
C SER A 82 -7.26 -0.92 11.64
N GLY A 83 -7.36 0.33 11.20
CA GLY A 83 -6.33 1.00 10.40
C GLY A 83 -6.81 2.32 9.82
N GLY A 84 -5.88 3.09 9.27
CA GLY A 84 -6.15 4.33 8.56
C GLY A 84 -4.89 4.85 7.84
N PRO A 85 -5.01 5.88 6.99
CA PRO A 85 -3.88 6.36 6.19
C PRO A 85 -2.75 6.97 7.04
N THR A 86 -3.02 7.29 8.31
CA THR A 86 -2.04 7.77 9.29
C THR A 86 -1.70 6.74 10.37
N GLY A 87 -2.22 5.50 10.27
CA GLY A 87 -2.05 4.46 11.29
C GLY A 87 -0.66 3.81 11.34
N ARG A 88 0.21 4.11 10.36
CA ARG A 88 1.61 3.66 10.27
C ARG A 88 2.39 4.59 9.36
N SER A 89 3.71 4.45 9.34
CA SER A 89 4.56 5.14 8.38
C SER A 89 4.38 4.57 6.96
N PHE A 90 4.16 5.48 6.01
CA PHE A 90 4.15 5.25 4.56
C PHE A 90 5.18 6.19 3.93
N PRO A 91 6.45 5.77 3.94
CA PRO A 91 7.56 6.67 3.64
C PRO A 91 7.58 7.07 2.18
N SER A 92 8.38 8.10 1.86
CA SER A 92 8.69 8.48 0.49
C SER A 92 9.24 7.30 -0.30
N VAL A 93 8.97 7.28 -1.60
CA VAL A 93 9.62 6.35 -2.54
C VAL A 93 11.15 6.43 -2.49
N SER A 94 11.70 7.56 -2.04
CA SER A 94 13.14 7.80 -1.89
C SER A 94 13.68 7.50 -0.48
N ASP A 95 12.87 6.95 0.41
CA ASP A 95 13.30 6.64 1.78
C ASP A 95 14.42 5.59 1.80
N PRO A 96 15.48 5.77 2.62
CA PRO A 96 16.63 4.86 2.64
C PRO A 96 16.28 3.39 2.90
N LEU A 97 15.23 3.10 3.69
CA LEU A 97 14.80 1.73 3.93
C LEU A 97 14.09 1.15 2.70
N THR A 98 13.22 1.94 2.05
CA THR A 98 12.56 1.57 0.79
C THR A 98 13.60 1.23 -0.29
N ILE A 99 14.61 2.08 -0.47
CA ILE A 99 15.70 1.86 -1.43
C ILE A 99 16.46 0.57 -1.13
N ARG A 100 16.87 0.38 0.14
CA ARG A 100 17.60 -0.83 0.55
C ARG A 100 16.80 -2.11 0.30
N GLN A 101 15.51 -2.11 0.63
CA GLN A 101 14.65 -3.28 0.43
C GLN A 101 14.42 -3.58 -1.04
N PHE A 102 14.30 -2.55 -1.86
CA PHE A 102 14.24 -2.69 -3.31
C PHE A 102 15.52 -3.34 -3.87
N GLU A 103 16.70 -2.82 -3.49
CA GLU A 103 17.98 -3.37 -3.93
C GLU A 103 18.14 -4.83 -3.53
N GLN A 104 17.87 -5.16 -2.26
CA GLN A 104 17.90 -6.55 -1.76
C GLN A 104 16.95 -7.47 -2.51
N TYR A 105 15.76 -6.99 -2.86
CA TYR A 105 14.80 -7.77 -3.63
C TYR A 105 15.30 -8.03 -5.06
N VAL A 106 15.74 -6.97 -5.75
CA VAL A 106 16.22 -7.01 -7.13
C VAL A 106 17.45 -7.92 -7.27
N GLU A 107 18.42 -7.78 -6.37
CA GLU A 107 19.59 -8.67 -6.31
C GLU A 107 19.19 -10.11 -5.98
N GLY A 108 18.26 -10.29 -5.03
CA GLY A 108 17.77 -11.61 -4.60
C GLY A 108 17.01 -12.38 -5.67
N VAL A 109 16.55 -11.72 -6.73
CA VAL A 109 15.93 -12.36 -7.91
C VAL A 109 16.89 -12.46 -9.11
N GLY A 110 18.15 -12.02 -8.95
CA GLY A 110 19.19 -12.09 -9.97
C GLY A 110 19.18 -10.93 -10.97
N CYS A 111 18.50 -9.82 -10.65
CA CYS A 111 18.47 -8.62 -11.47
C CYS A 111 19.44 -7.54 -10.92
N GLN A 112 19.67 -6.48 -11.71
CA GLN A 112 20.51 -5.35 -11.32
C GLN A 112 19.66 -4.10 -11.07
N SER A 113 19.95 -3.38 -9.98
CA SER A 113 19.23 -2.16 -9.58
C SER A 113 19.83 -0.87 -10.15
N ASN A 114 21.03 -0.92 -10.72
CA ASN A 114 21.81 0.24 -11.19
C ASN A 114 21.74 0.47 -12.72
N GLY A 115 20.84 -0.22 -13.42
CA GLY A 115 20.60 -0.07 -14.86
C GLY A 115 19.47 0.92 -15.19
N THR A 116 18.98 0.87 -16.43
CA THR A 116 17.79 1.64 -16.81
C THR A 116 16.52 0.99 -16.27
N ALA A 117 15.43 1.76 -16.19
CA ALA A 117 14.13 1.23 -15.80
C ALA A 117 13.65 0.13 -16.75
N GLU A 118 13.97 0.25 -18.04
CA GLU A 118 13.62 -0.72 -19.07
C GLU A 118 14.37 -2.05 -18.89
N ASP A 119 15.68 -2.00 -18.63
CA ASP A 119 16.50 -3.20 -18.38
C ASP A 119 16.03 -3.92 -17.11
N LEU A 120 15.79 -3.15 -16.04
CA LEU A 120 15.28 -3.68 -14.78
C LEU A 120 13.94 -4.38 -14.98
N LEU A 121 12.97 -3.71 -15.61
CA LEU A 121 11.64 -4.28 -15.83
C LEU A 121 11.69 -5.49 -16.77
N SER A 122 12.56 -5.47 -17.77
CA SER A 122 12.77 -6.61 -18.68
C SER A 122 13.32 -7.81 -17.93
N CYS A 123 14.30 -7.60 -17.04
CA CYS A 123 14.82 -8.64 -16.17
C CYS A 123 13.73 -9.20 -15.23
N LEU A 124 13.06 -8.33 -14.47
CA LEU A 124 12.03 -8.74 -13.50
C LEU A 124 10.89 -9.52 -14.15
N ARG A 125 10.47 -9.17 -15.38
CA ARG A 125 9.43 -9.88 -16.13
C ARG A 125 9.87 -11.24 -16.67
N ALA A 126 11.18 -11.45 -16.83
CA ALA A 126 11.74 -12.73 -17.28
C ALA A 126 11.97 -13.72 -16.13
N VAL A 127 11.98 -13.25 -14.87
CA VAL A 127 12.13 -14.10 -13.69
C VAL A 127 10.86 -14.93 -13.46
N ASP A 128 11.04 -16.20 -13.13
CA ASP A 128 9.95 -17.09 -12.75
C ASP A 128 9.19 -16.57 -11.52
N VAL A 129 7.85 -16.62 -11.58
CA VAL A 129 6.99 -16.06 -10.53
C VAL A 129 7.21 -16.71 -9.16
N GLU A 130 7.61 -17.98 -9.10
CA GLU A 130 7.90 -18.65 -7.83
C GLU A 130 9.21 -18.14 -7.21
N VAL A 131 10.19 -17.74 -8.03
CA VAL A 131 11.39 -17.05 -7.54
C VAL A 131 11.00 -15.68 -6.97
N LEU A 132 10.21 -14.90 -7.69
CA LEU A 132 9.73 -13.59 -7.23
C LEU A 132 9.00 -13.69 -5.88
N LYS A 133 8.09 -14.67 -5.74
CA LYS A 133 7.33 -14.92 -4.51
C LYS A 133 8.20 -15.40 -3.36
N LYS A 134 9.12 -16.32 -3.62
CA LYS A 134 10.03 -16.86 -2.60
C LYS A 134 10.95 -15.77 -2.06
N THR A 135 11.54 -14.94 -2.93
CA THR A 135 12.40 -13.83 -2.52
C THR A 135 11.60 -12.78 -1.75
N ALA A 136 10.38 -12.45 -2.17
CA ALA A 136 9.52 -11.53 -1.42
C ALA A 136 9.18 -12.05 -0.02
N THR A 137 8.90 -13.35 0.11
CA THR A 137 8.61 -14.00 1.39
C THR A 137 9.83 -13.99 2.31
N ALA A 138 11.01 -14.28 1.77
CA ALA A 138 12.27 -14.24 2.52
C ALA A 138 12.57 -12.83 3.04
N LEU A 139 12.37 -11.81 2.19
CA LEU A 139 12.56 -10.41 2.58
C LEU A 139 11.56 -9.98 3.66
N LEU A 140 10.29 -10.35 3.52
CA LEU A 140 9.27 -10.09 4.54
C LEU A 140 9.66 -10.70 5.89
N ALA A 141 10.20 -11.93 5.90
CA ALA A 141 10.65 -12.58 7.12
C ALA A 141 11.86 -11.86 7.77
N ALA A 142 12.77 -11.31 6.96
CA ALA A 142 13.93 -10.56 7.44
C ALA A 142 13.54 -9.22 8.09
N TYR A 143 12.44 -8.62 7.65
CA TYR A 143 11.91 -7.32 8.13
C TYR A 143 10.60 -7.48 8.92
N ARG A 144 10.48 -8.57 9.68
CA ARG A 144 9.28 -8.89 10.47
C ARG A 144 9.01 -7.96 11.65
N PHE A 145 9.96 -7.09 11.99
CA PHE A 145 9.80 -6.15 13.11
C PHE A 145 8.91 -4.97 12.71
N ASN A 146 8.13 -4.50 13.69
CA ASN A 146 7.12 -3.49 13.47
C ASN A 146 7.72 -2.22 12.86
N GLY A 147 7.00 -1.64 11.88
CA GLY A 147 7.44 -0.44 11.16
C GLY A 147 8.44 -0.65 10.03
N THR A 148 9.01 -1.85 9.83
CA THR A 148 10.05 -2.09 8.81
C THR A 148 9.64 -2.99 7.64
N HIS A 149 8.39 -3.47 7.62
CA HIS A 149 7.89 -4.37 6.58
C HIS A 149 8.20 -3.86 5.15
N PRO A 150 8.64 -4.73 4.22
CA PRO A 150 8.85 -4.36 2.84
C PRO A 150 7.53 -4.28 2.08
N PHE A 151 7.59 -3.83 0.83
CA PHE A 151 6.47 -3.78 -0.11
C PHE A 151 5.26 -3.01 0.44
N GLN A 152 5.55 -1.85 1.03
CA GLN A 152 4.54 -0.94 1.57
C GLN A 152 4.11 0.05 0.49
N SER A 153 2.96 0.66 0.72
CA SER A 153 2.61 1.85 -0.04
C SER A 153 3.59 2.97 0.26
N VAL A 154 4.01 3.70 -0.78
CA VAL A 154 4.96 4.82 -0.69
C VAL A 154 4.29 6.14 -1.04
N SER A 155 4.72 7.23 -0.41
CA SER A 155 4.36 8.59 -0.83
C SER A 155 5.21 9.07 -2.00
N ASP A 156 4.94 10.29 -2.48
CA ASP A 156 5.55 10.90 -3.67
C ASP A 156 5.25 10.11 -4.95
N ALA A 157 4.02 9.60 -5.03
CA ALA A 157 3.49 8.78 -6.12
C ALA A 157 2.09 9.26 -6.52
N VAL A 158 1.57 8.81 -7.68
CA VAL A 158 0.29 9.29 -8.24
C VAL A 158 -0.88 9.23 -7.25
N ILE A 159 -1.12 8.08 -6.60
CA ILE A 159 -2.25 7.89 -5.66
C ILE A 159 -1.95 8.47 -4.26
N ILE A 160 -0.67 8.56 -3.89
CA ILE A 160 -0.23 9.09 -2.59
C ILE A 160 0.78 10.21 -2.88
N PRO A 161 0.31 11.40 -3.31
CA PRO A 161 1.19 12.46 -3.82
C PRO A 161 2.04 13.12 -2.74
N ARG A 162 1.71 12.90 -1.47
CA ARG A 162 2.40 13.42 -0.29
C ARG A 162 2.04 12.58 0.93
N LEU A 163 2.63 12.87 2.09
CA LEU A 163 2.30 12.12 3.29
C LEU A 163 0.81 12.27 3.66
N PRO A 164 0.17 11.21 4.15
CA PRO A 164 -1.21 11.26 4.63
C PRO A 164 -1.49 12.36 5.66
N SER A 165 -0.54 12.65 6.54
CA SER A 165 -0.64 13.76 7.51
C SER A 165 -0.64 15.12 6.82
N GLU A 166 0.22 15.33 5.83
CA GLU A 166 0.28 16.58 5.06
C GLU A 166 -0.97 16.78 4.20
N THR A 167 -1.57 15.70 3.71
CA THR A 167 -2.84 15.76 2.97
C THR A 167 -4.00 16.21 3.86
N TRP A 168 -3.99 15.75 5.11
CA TRP A 168 -4.93 16.19 6.14
C TRP A 168 -4.72 17.67 6.49
N ASP A 169 -3.49 18.07 6.82
CA ASP A 169 -3.17 19.44 7.21
C ASP A 169 -3.44 20.46 6.10
N ALA A 170 -3.25 20.06 4.84
CA ALA A 170 -3.51 20.91 3.68
C ALA A 170 -4.99 20.95 3.27
N ASP A 171 -5.87 20.21 3.94
CA ASP A 171 -7.30 20.11 3.64
C ASP A 171 -7.59 19.65 2.20
N LYS A 172 -6.81 18.70 1.69
CA LYS A 172 -6.91 18.18 0.30
C LYS A 172 -7.42 16.74 0.25
N TRP A 173 -8.64 16.50 0.71
CA TRP A 173 -9.25 15.17 0.77
C TRP A 173 -10.76 15.25 0.49
N ASN A 174 -11.43 14.11 0.32
CA ASN A 174 -12.79 14.08 -0.27
C ASN A 174 -13.94 14.48 0.67
N HIS A 175 -13.70 14.75 1.96
CA HIS A 175 -14.72 15.16 2.95
C HIS A 175 -15.98 14.27 3.03
N LEU A 176 -15.84 12.96 2.80
CA LEU A 176 -16.96 12.03 2.78
C LEU A 176 -17.31 11.51 4.18
N PRO A 177 -18.56 11.14 4.47
CA PRO A 177 -18.92 10.43 5.70
C PRO A 177 -18.05 9.18 5.92
N ALA A 178 -17.52 9.03 7.13
CA ALA A 178 -16.63 7.93 7.49
C ALA A 178 -17.06 7.25 8.80
N LEU A 179 -17.01 5.92 8.81
CA LEU A 179 -17.08 5.10 10.02
C LEU A 179 -15.69 4.56 10.33
N THR A 180 -15.20 4.75 11.55
CA THR A 180 -13.94 4.14 12.01
C THR A 180 -14.18 3.18 13.17
N SER A 181 -13.41 2.11 13.24
CA SER A 181 -13.49 1.09 14.28
C SER A 181 -12.13 0.45 14.54
N PHE A 182 -11.96 -0.12 15.73
CA PHE A 182 -10.80 -0.88 16.17
C PHE A 182 -11.25 -1.94 17.17
N ILE A 183 -10.43 -2.96 17.42
CA ILE A 183 -10.65 -3.94 18.48
C ILE A 183 -9.82 -3.58 19.73
N THR A 184 -10.17 -4.12 20.89
CA THR A 184 -9.50 -3.82 22.17
C THR A 184 -8.02 -4.20 22.16
N ASP A 185 -7.65 -5.27 21.44
CA ASP A 185 -6.33 -5.91 21.53
C ASP A 185 -5.60 -5.98 20.17
N GLU A 186 -5.57 -4.89 19.40
CA GLU A 186 -4.92 -4.83 18.06
C GLU A 186 -3.47 -5.34 18.06
N GLY A 187 -2.71 -4.97 19.11
CA GLY A 187 -1.29 -5.29 19.23
C GLY A 187 -0.99 -6.75 19.58
N SER A 188 -1.96 -7.48 20.13
CA SER A 188 -1.77 -8.86 20.60
C SER A 188 -1.33 -9.80 19.48
N LEU A 189 -1.77 -9.57 18.24
CA LEU A 189 -1.40 -10.35 17.06
C LEU A 189 0.09 -10.20 16.69
N TYR A 190 0.71 -9.08 17.08
CA TYR A 190 2.08 -8.71 16.69
C TYR A 190 3.06 -8.80 17.85
N ALA A 191 2.57 -9.02 19.07
CA ALA A 191 3.40 -9.25 20.24
C ALA A 191 4.01 -10.67 20.19
N PRO A 192 5.28 -10.86 20.59
CA PRO A 192 5.84 -12.19 20.70
C PRO A 192 5.08 -12.98 21.78
N THR A 193 4.63 -14.19 21.45
CA THR A 193 3.79 -15.02 22.35
C THR A 193 4.59 -15.93 23.26
N ASN A 194 5.92 -15.86 23.20
CA ASN A 194 6.84 -16.75 23.91
C ASN A 194 7.71 -16.01 24.94
N LEU A 195 7.35 -14.77 25.28
CA LEU A 195 8.03 -14.00 26.32
C LEU A 195 7.58 -14.53 27.69
N THR A 196 8.55 -14.74 28.57
CA THR A 196 8.34 -15.28 29.92
C THR A 196 8.78 -14.33 31.03
N THR A 197 9.48 -13.25 30.67
CA THR A 197 9.98 -12.23 31.60
C THR A 197 9.80 -10.82 31.04
N ASP A 198 9.78 -9.82 31.91
CA ASP A 198 9.73 -8.40 31.52
C ASP A 198 11.01 -7.97 30.80
N ASP A 199 12.18 -8.50 31.21
CA ASP A 199 13.47 -8.24 30.53
C ASP A 199 13.43 -8.72 29.06
N GLU A 200 12.80 -9.87 28.77
CA GLU A 200 12.59 -10.35 27.39
C GLU A 200 11.65 -9.45 26.58
N ALA A 201 10.73 -8.74 27.23
CA ALA A 201 9.76 -7.87 26.57
C ALA A 201 10.32 -6.46 26.28
N TRP A 202 11.18 -5.95 27.16
CA TRP A 202 11.62 -4.55 27.13
C TRP A 202 13.07 -4.35 26.67
N GLY A 203 13.89 -5.41 26.66
CA GLY A 203 15.28 -5.37 26.18
C GLY A 203 16.25 -4.75 27.17
#